data_AF-A0AAV4GEK8-F1
#
_entry.id   AF-A0AAV4GEK8-F1
#
_cell.length_a   1.000
_cell.length_b   1.000
_cell.length_c   1.000
_cell.angle_alpha   90.00
_cell.angle_beta   90.00
_cell.angle_gamma   90.00
#
_symmetry.space_group_name_H-M   'P 1'
#
loop_
_entity.id
_entity.type
_entity.pdbx_description
1 polymer ?
#
loop_
_entity_poly.entity_id
_entity_poly.type
_entity_poly.pdbx_seq_one_letter_code
_entity_poly.pdbx_strand_id
1 'polypeptide(L)'
;MSADLKRRQSLTFPERQQRFDTRIGLLPPIQPAKEKEPHHLSVKLESYYLLLKRQILQYQSPTFALFPSIGHEKNTNRIAHVRDTIYCAVAIWSLAQAYKKIDDDQGRAHELGQAAVKSMRGILHCWIRQADKVEKFKSNQSPSYALHSTFDMITGDPSYKDEEYQHLQIDAVALYLLFLSQMISSGLQVIYSTDEVNFVQNLVFYVERAYRTPDFGMWERGSKYNNGTTEIHASSIGMAKAALEAVNGCNLFGEAGAAWSVIFVDIDAHNRNRTIFETILPRESNSKVDVIQRQHSLFWLMMSVLLYTGDTRKEGTGNL
;
A
#
# COMPACT_ATOMS: atom_id res chain seq x y z
N MET A 1 19.31 -25.68 111.00
CA MET A 1 20.07 -26.06 109.79
C MET A 1 20.52 -24.79 109.11
N SER A 2 21.79 -24.41 109.34
CA SER A 2 22.86 -24.25 108.33
C SER A 2 22.60 -23.05 107.39
N ALA A 3 23.33 -21.94 107.57
CA ALA A 3 24.56 -21.62 106.80
C ALA A 3 24.24 -21.36 105.31
N ASP A 4 24.74 -20.36 104.60
CA ASP A 4 26.03 -19.71 104.73
C ASP A 4 26.07 -18.47 103.81
N LEU A 5 27.11 -17.69 104.01
CA LEU A 5 27.49 -16.45 103.36
C LEU A 5 27.78 -16.55 101.85
N LYS A 6 27.64 -15.38 101.20
CA LYS A 6 28.51 -14.79 100.16
C LYS A 6 28.36 -15.25 98.68
N ARG A 7 28.16 -14.23 97.84
CA ARG A 7 28.99 -13.75 96.70
C ARG A 7 28.21 -13.50 95.41
N ARG A 8 28.41 -12.29 94.87
CA ARG A 8 28.09 -11.84 93.50
C ARG A 8 28.46 -12.91 92.46
N GLN A 9 27.55 -13.19 91.54
CA GLN A 9 27.86 -13.80 90.25
C GLN A 9 27.08 -13.14 89.10
N SER A 10 27.78 -13.09 87.98
CA SER A 10 27.50 -12.55 86.64
C SER A 10 26.10 -12.78 86.08
N LEU A 11 25.54 -11.73 85.47
CA LEU A 11 24.44 -11.82 84.51
C LEU A 11 24.94 -12.46 83.21
N THR A 12 24.48 -13.67 82.93
CA THR A 12 24.61 -14.35 81.64
C THR A 12 23.35 -14.10 80.80
N PHE A 13 23.54 -13.71 79.54
CA PHE A 13 22.45 -13.53 78.58
C PHE A 13 21.98 -14.90 78.05
N PRO A 14 20.67 -15.17 77.91
CA PRO A 14 20.21 -16.41 77.32
C PRO A 14 20.26 -16.36 75.79
N GLU A 15 20.90 -17.38 75.19
CA GLU A 15 20.89 -17.67 73.75
C GLU A 15 19.46 -17.88 73.25
N ARG A 16 19.00 -16.98 72.36
CA ARG A 16 17.72 -17.13 71.67
C ARG A 16 17.97 -17.91 70.37
N GLN A 17 17.57 -19.18 70.37
CA GLN A 17 17.50 -20.00 69.15
C GLN A 17 16.77 -19.24 68.04
N GLN A 18 17.49 -18.93 66.96
CA GLN A 18 16.91 -18.38 65.73
C GLN A 18 15.97 -19.42 65.14
N ARG A 19 14.66 -19.24 65.34
CA ARG A 19 13.64 -19.88 64.52
C ARG A 19 13.81 -19.33 63.09
N PHE A 20 14.23 -20.20 62.17
CA PHE A 20 14.21 -19.89 60.74
C PHE A 20 12.77 -19.64 60.31
N ASP A 21 12.49 -18.41 59.91
CA ASP A 21 11.20 -17.99 59.36
C ASP A 21 11.10 -18.52 57.93
N THR A 22 10.26 -19.54 57.70
CA THR A 22 10.05 -20.22 56.41
C THR A 22 9.20 -19.40 55.42
N ARG A 23 9.31 -18.07 55.46
CA ARG A 23 8.54 -17.13 54.62
C ARG A 23 9.41 -16.19 53.76
N ILE A 24 10.63 -16.60 53.42
CA ILE A 24 11.34 -16.02 52.28
C ILE A 24 10.91 -16.79 51.05
N GLY A 25 9.86 -16.30 50.40
CA GLY A 25 9.38 -16.83 49.12
C GLY A 25 10.52 -16.84 48.11
N LEU A 26 10.67 -17.99 47.45
CA LEU A 26 11.54 -18.18 46.30
C LEU A 26 11.35 -17.00 45.33
N LEU A 27 12.42 -16.23 45.09
CA LEU A 27 12.47 -15.35 43.93
C LEU A 27 12.16 -16.23 42.70
N PRO A 28 11.20 -15.82 41.85
CA PRO A 28 10.94 -16.57 40.63
C PRO A 28 12.25 -16.68 39.85
N PRO A 29 12.51 -17.81 39.17
CA PRO A 29 13.70 -17.92 38.34
C PRO A 29 13.72 -16.73 37.39
N ILE A 30 14.87 -16.04 37.32
CA ILE A 30 15.11 -15.00 36.32
C ILE A 30 14.88 -15.69 34.98
N GLN A 31 13.70 -15.44 34.39
CA GLN A 31 13.47 -15.81 33.01
C GLN A 31 14.56 -15.11 32.23
N PRO A 32 15.31 -15.78 31.33
CA PRO A 32 16.20 -15.05 30.46
C PRO A 32 15.36 -13.96 29.80
N ALA A 33 15.79 -12.71 29.93
CA ALA A 33 15.15 -11.60 29.26
C ALA A 33 14.90 -12.05 27.81
N LYS A 34 13.66 -11.91 27.33
CA LYS A 34 13.37 -12.01 25.89
C LYS A 34 14.07 -10.85 25.19
N GLU A 35 15.39 -10.93 25.09
CA GLU A 35 16.20 -10.01 24.33
C GLU A 35 16.46 -10.63 22.95
N LYS A 36 16.15 -9.82 21.92
CA LYS A 36 16.61 -9.89 20.52
C LYS A 36 15.72 -10.57 19.46
N GLU A 37 14.42 -10.29 19.47
CA GLU A 37 13.68 -10.17 18.18
C GLU A 37 14.06 -8.90 17.36
N PRO A 38 14.30 -7.70 17.95
CA PRO A 38 14.51 -6.48 17.15
C PRO A 38 15.78 -6.48 16.28
N HIS A 39 16.85 -7.15 16.73
CA HIS A 39 18.11 -7.18 15.96
C HIS A 39 17.97 -8.00 14.67
N HIS A 40 17.21 -9.09 14.68
CA HIS A 40 17.04 -9.93 13.49
C HIS A 40 16.11 -9.28 12.46
N LEU A 41 15.05 -8.60 12.91
CA LEU A 41 14.18 -7.80 12.03
C LEU A 41 14.95 -6.66 11.36
N SER A 42 15.75 -5.92 12.12
CA SER A 42 16.56 -4.82 11.58
C SER A 42 17.53 -5.29 10.48
N VAL A 43 18.23 -6.42 10.69
CA VAL A 43 19.13 -7.02 9.68
C VAL A 43 18.38 -7.47 8.42
N LYS A 44 17.17 -8.03 8.57
CA LYS A 44 16.33 -8.40 7.42
C LYS A 44 15.87 -7.18 6.64
N LEU A 45 15.40 -6.14 7.35
CA LEU A 45 14.96 -4.90 6.72
C LEU A 45 16.13 -4.22 5.98
N GLU A 46 17.33 -4.19 6.55
CA GLU A 46 18.55 -3.74 5.87
C GLU A 46 18.77 -4.48 4.54
N SER A 47 18.66 -5.82 4.57
CA SER A 47 18.84 -6.64 3.38
C SER A 47 17.81 -6.28 2.29
N TYR A 48 16.55 -6.08 2.67
CA TYR A 48 15.51 -5.64 1.74
C TYR A 48 15.71 -4.21 1.24
N TYR A 49 16.19 -3.31 2.09
CA TYR A 49 16.51 -1.94 1.72
C TYR A 49 17.60 -1.87 0.68
N LEU A 50 18.72 -2.58 0.89
CA LEU A 50 19.80 -2.67 -0.09
C LEU A 50 19.34 -3.31 -1.40
N LEU A 51 18.52 -4.36 -1.33
CA LEU A 51 17.94 -5.01 -2.51
C LEU A 51 17.05 -4.05 -3.29
N LEU A 52 16.15 -3.34 -2.60
CA LEU A 52 15.22 -2.39 -3.20
C LEU A 52 15.94 -1.18 -3.80
N LYS A 53 16.97 -0.68 -3.13
CA LYS A 53 17.86 0.37 -3.67
C LYS A 53 18.50 -0.05 -4.98
N ARG A 54 19.05 -1.26 -5.01
CA ARG A 54 19.74 -1.81 -6.19
C ARG A 54 18.80 -2.30 -7.28
N GLN A 55 17.59 -2.75 -6.99
CA GLN A 55 16.74 -3.35 -8.04
C GLN A 55 15.63 -2.43 -8.52
N ILE A 56 15.20 -1.47 -7.71
CA ILE A 56 14.06 -0.61 -8.00
C ILE A 56 14.51 0.85 -8.01
N LEU A 57 14.89 1.41 -6.85
CA LEU A 57 15.07 2.87 -6.72
C LEU A 57 16.17 3.45 -7.62
N GLN A 58 17.21 2.69 -7.95
CA GLN A 58 18.23 3.19 -8.88
C GLN A 58 17.70 3.52 -10.28
N TYR A 59 16.53 2.99 -10.66
CA TYR A 59 15.87 3.24 -11.94
C TYR A 59 14.73 4.25 -11.85
N GLN A 60 14.50 4.87 -10.68
CA GLN A 60 13.49 5.90 -10.53
C GLN A 60 13.92 7.18 -11.24
N SER A 61 13.09 7.69 -12.14
CA SER A 61 13.39 8.94 -12.85
C SER A 61 13.53 10.13 -11.89
N PRO A 62 14.54 11.00 -12.05
CA PRO A 62 14.72 12.14 -11.16
C PRO A 62 13.65 13.24 -11.33
N THR A 63 13.03 13.37 -12.50
CA THR A 63 11.98 14.39 -12.75
C THR A 63 10.62 13.93 -12.25
N PHE A 64 10.05 12.90 -12.90
CA PHE A 64 8.69 12.44 -12.60
C PHE A 64 8.63 11.19 -11.71
N ALA A 65 9.78 10.62 -11.31
CA ALA A 65 9.80 9.39 -10.50
C ALA A 65 9.02 8.21 -11.10
N LEU A 66 8.86 8.21 -12.42
CA LEU A 66 8.37 7.09 -13.19
C LEU A 66 9.49 6.02 -13.32
N PHE A 67 9.08 4.77 -13.54
CA PHE A 67 10.00 3.64 -13.71
C PHE A 67 9.92 3.06 -15.13
N PRO A 68 11.05 2.62 -15.71
CA PRO A 68 11.04 1.90 -16.97
C PRO A 68 10.45 0.49 -16.76
N SER A 69 9.85 -0.08 -17.81
CA SER A 69 9.33 -1.47 -17.74
C SER A 69 10.44 -2.50 -17.46
N ILE A 70 11.68 -2.18 -17.83
CA ILE A 70 12.85 -3.03 -17.59
C ILE A 70 13.99 -2.20 -16.98
N GLY A 71 14.36 -2.51 -15.73
CA GLY A 71 15.53 -1.92 -15.08
C GLY A 71 16.82 -2.59 -15.55
N HIS A 72 17.59 -1.93 -16.42
CA HIS A 72 18.91 -2.40 -16.85
C HIS A 72 19.82 -1.20 -17.16
N GLU A 73 21.10 -1.27 -16.79
CA GLU A 73 22.06 -0.15 -16.97
C GLU A 73 22.18 0.34 -18.42
N LYS A 74 22.01 -0.58 -19.38
CA LYS A 74 22.04 -0.26 -20.82
C LYS A 74 20.67 0.06 -21.41
N ASN A 75 19.60 0.08 -20.60
CA ASN A 75 18.28 0.38 -21.11
C ASN A 75 18.19 1.88 -21.44
N THR A 76 18.14 2.20 -22.73
CA THR A 76 17.92 3.56 -23.23
C THR A 76 16.44 3.89 -23.40
N ASN A 77 15.55 2.92 -23.20
CA ASN A 77 14.11 3.14 -23.28
C ASN A 77 13.65 4.07 -22.15
N ARG A 78 13.00 5.16 -22.55
CA ARG A 78 12.44 6.17 -21.64
C ARG A 78 10.96 5.98 -21.37
N ILE A 79 10.34 4.93 -21.91
CA ILE A 79 8.91 4.66 -21.74
C ILE A 79 8.70 4.05 -20.35
N ALA A 80 7.79 4.66 -19.60
CA ALA A 80 7.28 4.17 -18.34
C ALA A 80 5.81 3.81 -18.46
N HIS A 81 5.46 2.62 -17.97
CA HIS A 81 4.06 2.23 -17.81
C HIS A 81 3.58 2.67 -16.44
N VAL A 82 2.35 3.19 -16.37
CA VAL A 82 1.73 3.62 -15.11
C VAL A 82 1.65 2.45 -14.14
N ARG A 83 1.21 1.26 -14.60
CA ARG A 83 1.04 0.08 -13.74
C ARG A 83 2.36 -0.34 -13.10
N ASP A 84 3.44 -0.39 -13.88
CA ASP A 84 4.78 -0.77 -13.39
C ASP A 84 5.31 0.25 -12.38
N THR A 85 5.09 1.54 -12.63
CA THR A 85 5.44 2.61 -11.71
C THR A 85 4.67 2.48 -10.38
N ILE A 86 3.38 2.15 -10.42
CA ILE A 86 2.59 1.89 -9.20
C ILE A 86 3.14 0.69 -8.45
N TYR A 87 3.44 -0.43 -9.12
CA TYR A 87 4.02 -1.60 -8.45
C TYR A 87 5.36 -1.28 -7.76
N CYS A 88 6.23 -0.52 -8.43
CA CYS A 88 7.48 -0.06 -7.83
C CYS A 88 7.20 0.84 -6.61
N ALA A 89 6.29 1.80 -6.72
CA ALA A 89 5.90 2.68 -5.62
C ALA A 89 5.33 1.89 -4.42
N VAL A 90 4.51 0.88 -4.68
CA VAL A 90 3.94 0.00 -3.64
C VAL A 90 5.01 -0.83 -2.95
N ALA A 91 5.98 -1.37 -3.70
CA ALA A 91 7.11 -2.10 -3.09
C ALA A 91 7.93 -1.19 -2.16
N ILE A 92 8.24 0.03 -2.61
CA ILE A 92 8.94 1.06 -1.83
C ILE A 92 8.15 1.43 -0.58
N TRP A 93 6.87 1.75 -0.75
CA TRP A 93 5.97 2.12 0.34
C TRP A 93 5.78 0.99 1.36
N SER A 94 5.66 -0.26 0.91
CA SER A 94 5.50 -1.41 1.80
C SER A 94 6.72 -1.57 2.71
N LEU A 95 7.93 -1.37 2.17
CA LEU A 95 9.14 -1.38 2.99
C LEU A 95 9.18 -0.18 3.95
N ALA A 96 8.72 1.01 3.52
CA ALA A 96 8.56 2.15 4.42
C ALA A 96 7.63 1.82 5.60
N GLN A 97 6.48 1.16 5.36
CA GLN A 97 5.57 0.74 6.41
C GLN A 97 6.21 -0.25 7.39
N ALA A 98 7.03 -1.18 6.88
CA ALA A 98 7.77 -2.10 7.73
C ALA A 98 8.79 -1.38 8.62
N TYR A 99 9.49 -0.39 8.09
CA TYR A 99 10.41 0.46 8.86
C TYR A 99 9.69 1.31 9.92
N LYS A 100 8.44 1.75 9.69
CA LYS A 100 7.64 2.43 10.72
C LYS A 100 7.32 1.56 11.95
N LYS A 101 7.55 0.25 11.88
CA LYS A 101 7.31 -0.69 12.99
C LYS A 101 8.53 -0.92 13.89
N ILE A 102 9.67 -0.29 13.59
CA ILE A 102 10.86 -0.33 14.43
C ILE A 102 11.15 1.06 15.00
N ASP A 103 11.76 1.12 16.20
CA ASP A 103 11.99 2.40 16.91
C ASP A 103 13.08 3.26 16.25
N ASP A 104 14.21 2.65 15.85
CA ASP A 104 15.30 3.33 15.14
C ASP A 104 15.39 2.80 13.70
N ASP A 105 14.74 3.50 12.78
CA ASP A 105 14.75 3.21 11.36
C ASP A 105 15.82 4.00 10.58
N GLN A 106 16.61 4.83 11.27
CA GLN A 106 17.60 5.74 10.68
C GLN A 106 17.02 6.65 9.59
N GLY A 107 15.72 6.98 9.67
CA GLY A 107 15.03 7.83 8.70
C GLY A 107 14.62 7.15 7.39
N ARG A 108 14.80 5.83 7.27
CA ARG A 108 14.50 5.08 6.04
C ARG A 108 13.02 5.02 5.70
N ALA A 109 12.14 4.97 6.69
CA ALA A 109 10.71 5.02 6.46
C ALA A 109 10.32 6.34 5.78
N HIS A 110 10.93 7.44 6.20
CA HIS A 110 10.68 8.76 5.60
C HIS A 110 11.21 8.81 4.17
N GLU A 111 12.47 8.42 3.95
CA GLU A 111 13.09 8.40 2.62
C GLU A 111 12.28 7.57 1.61
N LEU A 112 11.98 6.33 1.97
CA LEU A 112 11.19 5.42 1.14
C LEU A 112 9.77 5.95 0.93
N GLY A 113 9.15 6.48 1.98
CA GLY A 113 7.82 7.10 1.90
C GLY A 113 7.80 8.24 0.88
N GLN A 114 8.77 9.15 0.93
CA GLN A 114 8.88 10.27 -0.02
C GLN A 114 9.18 9.79 -1.45
N ALA A 115 10.00 8.75 -1.61
CA ALA A 115 10.24 8.15 -2.93
C ALA A 115 8.95 7.56 -3.54
N ALA A 116 8.10 6.92 -2.74
CA ALA A 116 6.80 6.42 -3.19
C ALA A 116 5.82 7.57 -3.52
N VAL A 117 5.74 8.60 -2.66
CA VAL A 117 4.95 9.81 -2.90
C VAL A 117 5.33 10.44 -4.24
N LYS A 118 6.63 10.59 -4.50
CA LYS A 118 7.13 11.19 -5.73
C LYS A 118 6.64 10.44 -6.98
N SER A 119 6.65 9.11 -6.97
CA SER A 119 6.13 8.29 -8.09
C SER A 119 4.63 8.49 -8.32
N MET A 120 3.85 8.46 -7.23
CA MET A 120 2.39 8.64 -7.31
C MET A 120 2.01 10.04 -7.78
N ARG A 121 2.79 11.06 -7.38
CA ARG A 121 2.65 12.44 -7.88
C ARG A 121 3.08 12.58 -9.32
N GLY A 122 4.12 11.86 -9.76
CA GLY A 122 4.54 11.80 -11.15
C GLY A 122 3.43 11.34 -12.08
N ILE A 123 2.78 10.23 -11.73
CA ILE A 123 1.61 9.71 -12.46
C ILE A 123 0.48 10.76 -12.48
N LEU A 124 0.15 11.33 -11.32
CA LEU A 124 -0.90 12.35 -11.21
C LEU A 124 -0.63 13.54 -12.15
N HIS A 125 0.61 14.02 -12.18
CA HIS A 125 1.00 15.13 -13.03
C HIS A 125 0.84 14.79 -14.52
N CYS A 126 1.21 13.58 -14.93
CA CYS A 126 1.03 13.11 -16.32
C CYS A 126 -0.46 13.03 -16.71
N TRP A 127 -1.33 12.63 -15.78
CA TRP A 127 -2.76 12.52 -16.02
C TRP A 127 -3.51 13.85 -15.94
N ILE A 128 -3.14 14.77 -15.04
CA ILE A 128 -3.77 16.10 -14.97
C ILE A 128 -3.60 16.85 -16.30
N ARG A 129 -2.48 16.66 -16.99
CA ARG A 129 -2.23 17.21 -18.33
C ARG A 129 -3.17 16.67 -19.42
N GLN A 130 -3.94 15.62 -19.11
CA GLN A 130 -4.96 14.99 -19.97
C GLN A 130 -6.38 15.21 -19.44
N ALA A 131 -6.61 16.22 -18.59
CA ALA A 131 -7.92 16.46 -17.99
C ALA A 131 -9.05 16.66 -19.01
N ASP A 132 -8.75 17.20 -20.20
CA ASP A 132 -9.73 17.34 -21.28
C ASP A 132 -10.21 15.98 -21.80
N LYS A 133 -9.34 14.96 -21.84
CA LYS A 133 -9.70 13.58 -22.20
C LYS A 133 -10.63 12.98 -21.14
N VAL A 134 -10.30 13.16 -19.86
CA VAL A 134 -11.14 12.68 -18.74
C VAL A 134 -12.54 13.29 -18.80
N GLU A 135 -12.66 14.57 -19.14
CA GLU A 135 -13.97 15.22 -19.30
C GLU A 135 -14.76 14.61 -20.47
N LYS A 136 -14.14 14.46 -21.65
CA LYS A 136 -14.77 13.81 -22.82
C LYS A 136 -15.18 12.36 -22.53
N PHE A 137 -14.38 11.65 -21.73
CA PHE A 137 -14.64 10.26 -21.36
C PHE A 137 -15.94 10.08 -20.58
N LYS A 138 -16.42 11.10 -19.84
CA LYS A 138 -17.72 11.05 -19.14
C LYS A 138 -18.90 10.84 -20.09
N SER A 139 -18.82 11.43 -21.28
CA SER A 139 -19.84 11.32 -22.32
C SER A 139 -19.60 10.14 -23.24
N ASN A 140 -18.34 9.84 -23.57
CA ASN A 140 -17.99 8.74 -24.49
C ASN A 140 -16.79 7.92 -23.95
N GLN A 141 -17.09 6.72 -23.45
CA GLN A 141 -16.09 5.79 -22.93
C GLN A 141 -15.40 5.03 -24.07
N SER A 142 -14.55 5.70 -24.85
CA SER A 142 -13.82 5.12 -25.98
C SER A 142 -12.31 5.25 -25.82
N PRO A 143 -11.50 4.41 -26.50
CA PRO A 143 -10.04 4.51 -26.48
C PRO A 143 -9.54 5.93 -26.80
N SER A 144 -10.10 6.63 -27.78
CA SER A 144 -9.67 8.00 -28.14
C SER A 144 -9.78 9.04 -27.02
N TYR A 145 -10.58 8.78 -25.98
CA TYR A 145 -10.73 9.69 -24.84
C TYR A 145 -10.20 9.09 -23.55
N ALA A 146 -9.56 7.93 -23.62
CA ALA A 146 -9.01 7.26 -22.45
C ALA A 146 -7.71 7.94 -21.98
N LEU A 147 -7.42 7.84 -20.69
CA LEU A 147 -6.12 8.27 -20.17
C LEU A 147 -5.00 7.40 -20.73
N HIS A 148 -3.89 8.02 -21.11
CA HIS A 148 -2.69 7.28 -21.48
C HIS A 148 -2.14 6.48 -20.30
N SER A 149 -1.66 5.27 -20.60
CA SER A 149 -1.06 4.35 -19.63
C SER A 149 0.47 4.30 -19.72
N THR A 150 1.07 5.04 -20.67
CA THR A 150 2.51 5.10 -20.91
C THR A 150 3.00 6.53 -21.15
N PHE A 151 4.15 6.87 -20.55
CA PHE A 151 4.72 8.21 -20.58
C PHE A 151 6.24 8.18 -20.75
N ASP A 152 6.79 9.23 -21.35
CA ASP A 152 8.23 9.48 -21.26
C ASP A 152 8.64 9.84 -19.83
N MET A 153 9.60 9.11 -19.29
CA MET A 153 10.07 9.25 -17.91
C MET A 153 10.65 10.62 -17.56
N ILE A 154 11.14 11.37 -18.54
CA ILE A 154 11.83 12.64 -18.31
C ILE A 154 10.89 13.81 -18.57
N THR A 155 10.09 13.78 -19.64
CA THR A 155 9.17 14.89 -20.00
C THR A 155 7.77 14.71 -19.46
N GLY A 156 7.35 13.49 -19.11
CA GLY A 156 5.99 13.18 -18.68
C GLY A 156 4.96 13.31 -19.80
N ASP A 157 5.40 13.37 -21.05
CA ASP A 157 4.52 13.38 -22.23
C ASP A 157 4.07 11.96 -22.58
N PRO A 158 2.88 11.78 -23.18
CA PRO A 158 2.46 10.49 -23.72
C PRO A 158 3.51 9.89 -24.66
N SER A 159 3.85 8.62 -24.45
CA SER A 159 4.83 7.92 -25.30
C SER A 159 4.29 7.60 -26.70
N TYR A 160 2.97 7.48 -26.82
CA TYR A 160 2.27 7.07 -28.03
C TYR A 160 1.04 7.95 -28.27
N LYS A 161 0.60 8.02 -29.53
CA LYS A 161 -0.71 8.60 -29.86
C LYS A 161 -1.85 7.65 -29.51
N ASP A 162 -3.07 8.16 -29.57
CA ASP A 162 -4.27 7.43 -29.17
C ASP A 162 -4.49 6.15 -30.00
N GLU A 163 -4.17 6.18 -31.29
CA GLU A 163 -4.37 5.06 -32.21
C GLU A 163 -3.21 4.05 -32.20
N GLU A 164 -2.06 4.44 -31.64
CA GLU A 164 -0.82 3.67 -31.69
C GLU A 164 -0.69 2.68 -30.52
N TYR A 165 -1.50 2.85 -29.47
CA TYR A 165 -1.34 2.07 -28.25
C TYR A 165 -2.64 1.80 -27.50
N GLN A 166 -2.73 0.61 -26.91
CA GLN A 166 -3.88 0.09 -26.16
C GLN A 166 -3.97 0.69 -24.74
N HIS A 167 -4.16 2.00 -24.68
CA HIS A 167 -4.04 2.77 -23.45
C HIS A 167 -5.30 2.79 -22.57
N LEU A 168 -6.48 2.43 -23.10
CA LEU A 168 -7.69 2.26 -22.29
C LEU A 168 -7.52 1.04 -21.37
N GLN A 169 -7.04 1.30 -20.15
CA GLN A 169 -6.73 0.32 -19.11
C GLN A 169 -7.36 0.77 -17.80
N ILE A 170 -8.57 0.29 -17.52
CA ILE A 170 -9.35 0.72 -16.34
C ILE A 170 -8.69 0.21 -15.06
N ASP A 171 -8.08 -0.97 -15.11
CA ASP A 171 -7.37 -1.58 -13.99
C ASP A 171 -6.21 -0.70 -13.49
N ALA A 172 -5.49 -0.01 -14.38
CA ALA A 172 -4.36 0.85 -14.00
C ALA A 172 -4.82 2.08 -13.20
N VAL A 173 -5.92 2.72 -13.63
CA VAL A 173 -6.52 3.87 -12.91
C VAL A 173 -7.10 3.42 -11.57
N ALA A 174 -7.77 2.26 -11.54
CA ALA A 174 -8.29 1.69 -10.30
C ALA A 174 -7.17 1.33 -9.32
N LEU A 175 -6.07 0.73 -9.80
CA LEU A 175 -4.90 0.41 -8.99
C LEU A 175 -4.28 1.67 -8.37
N TYR A 176 -4.21 2.76 -9.13
CA TYR A 176 -3.75 4.05 -8.62
C TYR A 176 -4.62 4.56 -7.47
N LEU A 177 -5.94 4.59 -7.65
CA LEU A 177 -6.89 5.05 -6.62
C LEU A 177 -6.85 4.20 -5.35
N LEU A 178 -6.75 2.89 -5.51
CA LEU A 178 -6.61 1.95 -4.40
C LEU A 178 -5.38 2.31 -3.55
N PHE A 179 -4.20 2.38 -4.16
CA PHE A 179 -2.97 2.66 -3.42
C PHE A 179 -2.82 4.11 -2.99
N LEU A 180 -3.41 5.07 -3.69
CA LEU A 180 -3.49 6.45 -3.24
C LEU A 180 -4.20 6.53 -1.88
N SER A 181 -5.38 5.91 -1.75
CA SER A 181 -6.12 5.86 -0.49
C SER A 181 -5.32 5.18 0.63
N GLN A 182 -4.65 4.04 0.33
CA GLN A 182 -3.84 3.33 1.32
C GLN A 182 -2.61 4.12 1.76
N MET A 183 -1.91 4.79 0.84
CA MET A 183 -0.74 5.61 1.16
C MET A 183 -1.14 6.81 2.03
N ILE A 184 -2.24 7.48 1.70
CA ILE A 184 -2.77 8.61 2.49
C ILE A 184 -3.20 8.13 3.89
N SER A 185 -3.91 7.00 3.96
CA SER A 185 -4.29 6.38 5.24
C SER A 185 -3.09 6.00 6.11
N SER A 186 -1.92 5.77 5.49
CA SER A 186 -0.66 5.49 6.20
C SER A 186 0.10 6.74 6.66
N GLY A 187 -0.48 7.93 6.47
CA GLY A 187 0.09 9.23 6.83
C GLY A 187 1.00 9.85 5.77
N LEU A 188 0.97 9.37 4.51
CA LEU A 188 1.70 10.03 3.41
C LEU A 188 0.84 11.11 2.77
N GLN A 189 1.44 12.26 2.48
CA GLN A 189 0.78 13.33 1.74
C GLN A 189 1.11 13.20 0.26
N VAL A 190 0.12 12.77 -0.53
CA VAL A 190 0.28 12.63 -2.00
C VAL A 190 -0.40 13.76 -2.75
N ILE A 191 -1.51 14.29 -2.23
CA ILE A 191 -2.33 15.35 -2.86
C ILE A 191 -2.12 16.67 -2.12
N TYR A 192 -1.92 17.77 -2.86
CA TYR A 192 -1.50 19.07 -2.31
C TYR A 192 -2.46 20.23 -2.63
N SER A 193 -3.33 20.11 -3.63
CA SER A 193 -4.24 21.20 -4.01
C SER A 193 -5.68 20.73 -4.21
N THR A 194 -6.62 21.66 -4.14
CA THR A 194 -8.04 21.39 -4.42
C THR A 194 -8.26 20.94 -5.87
N ASP A 195 -7.47 21.42 -6.82
CA ASP A 195 -7.55 20.97 -8.21
C ASP A 195 -7.14 19.51 -8.36
N GLU A 196 -6.11 19.08 -7.63
CA GLU A 196 -5.72 17.66 -7.57
C GLU A 196 -6.82 16.80 -6.93
N VAL A 197 -7.49 17.29 -5.88
CA VAL A 197 -8.67 16.62 -5.28
C VAL A 197 -9.78 16.44 -6.31
N ASN A 198 -10.15 17.52 -7.01
CA ASN A 198 -11.19 17.49 -8.04
C ASN A 198 -10.83 16.55 -9.18
N PHE A 199 -9.55 16.50 -9.57
CA PHE A 199 -9.07 15.57 -10.59
C PHE A 199 -9.19 14.11 -10.12
N VAL A 200 -8.80 13.80 -8.89
CA VAL A 200 -8.96 12.45 -8.30
C VAL A 200 -10.44 12.05 -8.24
N GLN A 201 -11.35 12.97 -7.89
CA GLN A 201 -12.79 12.71 -7.95
C GLN A 201 -13.26 12.37 -9.37
N ASN A 202 -12.71 13.02 -10.40
CA ASN A 202 -12.99 12.66 -11.79
C ASN A 202 -12.44 11.28 -12.17
N LEU A 203 -11.29 10.86 -11.61
CA LEU A 203 -10.78 9.49 -11.78
C LEU A 203 -11.71 8.45 -11.14
N VAL A 204 -12.38 8.78 -10.02
CA VAL A 204 -13.41 7.91 -9.44
C VAL A 204 -14.57 7.72 -10.43
N PHE A 205 -15.11 8.80 -10.99
CA PHE A 205 -16.15 8.71 -12.02
C PHE A 205 -15.70 7.95 -13.27
N TYR A 206 -14.40 8.02 -13.59
CA TYR A 206 -13.79 7.28 -14.70
C TYR A 206 -13.87 5.75 -14.48
N VAL A 207 -13.59 5.27 -13.26
CA VAL A 207 -13.60 3.82 -12.93
C VAL A 207 -14.98 3.29 -12.51
N GLU A 208 -15.90 4.14 -12.07
CA GLU A 208 -17.27 3.75 -11.69
C GLU A 208 -18.02 3.01 -12.80
N ARG A 209 -17.70 3.28 -14.06
CA ARG A 209 -18.34 2.65 -15.23
C ARG A 209 -17.64 1.37 -15.71
N ALA A 210 -16.68 0.82 -14.97
CA ALA A 210 -15.91 -0.37 -15.37
C ALA A 210 -16.80 -1.56 -15.77
N TYR A 211 -17.91 -1.79 -15.06
CA TYR A 211 -18.88 -2.86 -15.33
C TYR A 211 -19.46 -2.89 -16.75
N ARG A 212 -19.38 -1.78 -17.49
CA ARG A 212 -19.92 -1.64 -18.84
C ARG A 212 -18.94 -1.01 -19.83
N THR A 213 -17.69 -0.81 -19.43
CA THR A 213 -16.66 -0.16 -20.25
C THR A 213 -15.65 -1.21 -20.68
N PRO A 214 -15.74 -1.70 -21.93
CA PRO A 214 -14.72 -2.60 -22.46
C PRO A 214 -13.38 -1.90 -22.51
N ASP A 215 -12.32 -2.57 -22.09
CA ASP A 215 -10.97 -2.03 -22.05
C ASP A 215 -9.97 -3.02 -22.68
N PHE A 216 -8.68 -2.66 -22.69
CA PHE A 216 -7.63 -3.54 -23.21
C PHE A 216 -7.09 -4.53 -22.17
N GLY A 217 -7.54 -4.39 -20.92
CA GLY A 217 -7.14 -5.21 -19.79
C GLY A 217 -5.68 -5.04 -19.38
N MET A 218 -5.28 -5.79 -18.35
CA MET A 218 -3.95 -5.73 -17.77
C MET A 218 -2.82 -6.07 -18.75
N TRP A 219 -3.11 -6.88 -19.76
CA TRP A 219 -2.14 -7.39 -20.73
C TRP A 219 -2.13 -6.62 -22.05
N GLU A 220 -2.93 -5.56 -22.17
CA GLU A 220 -2.91 -4.64 -23.32
C GLU A 220 -3.34 -5.32 -24.64
N ARG A 221 -4.03 -6.46 -24.55
CA ARG A 221 -4.47 -7.26 -25.71
C ARG A 221 -5.90 -6.97 -26.14
N GLY A 222 -6.71 -6.39 -25.24
CA GLY A 222 -8.14 -6.37 -25.43
C GLY A 222 -8.67 -7.79 -25.44
N SER A 223 -9.33 -8.18 -26.52
CA SER A 223 -9.99 -9.47 -26.58
C SER A 223 -9.04 -10.65 -26.40
N LYS A 224 -9.58 -11.78 -25.93
CA LYS A 224 -8.84 -13.05 -25.91
C LYS A 224 -8.18 -13.41 -27.25
N TYR A 225 -8.74 -12.96 -28.36
CA TYR A 225 -8.23 -13.22 -29.72
C TYR A 225 -7.11 -12.25 -30.14
N ASN A 226 -6.79 -11.25 -29.31
CA ASN A 226 -5.75 -10.24 -29.56
C ASN A 226 -5.89 -9.55 -30.93
N ASN A 227 -7.13 -9.25 -31.31
CA ASN A 227 -7.50 -8.60 -32.56
C ASN A 227 -7.62 -7.06 -32.44
N GLY A 228 -7.19 -6.49 -31.30
CA GLY A 228 -7.27 -5.06 -31.03
C GLY A 228 -8.67 -4.56 -30.64
N THR A 229 -9.66 -5.43 -30.42
CA THR A 229 -10.97 -5.02 -29.89
C THR A 229 -10.99 -5.07 -28.37
N THR A 230 -11.57 -4.07 -27.73
CA THR A 230 -11.74 -4.03 -26.26
C THR A 230 -12.79 -5.05 -25.78
N GLU A 231 -12.59 -5.61 -24.59
CA GLU A 231 -13.56 -6.52 -23.96
C GLU A 231 -13.77 -6.17 -22.48
N ILE A 232 -14.82 -6.72 -21.87
CA ILE A 232 -15.08 -6.55 -20.44
C ILE A 232 -14.21 -7.55 -19.67
N HIS A 233 -13.22 -7.05 -18.94
CA HIS A 233 -12.31 -7.88 -18.15
C HIS A 233 -12.74 -7.97 -16.68
N ALA A 234 -12.83 -9.19 -16.16
CA ALA A 234 -13.08 -9.40 -14.72
C ALA A 234 -11.98 -8.76 -13.85
N SER A 235 -10.72 -8.78 -14.27
CA SER A 235 -9.61 -8.15 -13.54
C SER A 235 -9.81 -6.64 -13.40
N SER A 236 -10.26 -5.96 -14.46
CA SER A 236 -10.50 -4.51 -14.46
C SER A 236 -11.68 -4.15 -13.56
N ILE A 237 -12.80 -4.90 -13.64
CA ILE A 237 -13.96 -4.67 -12.77
C ILE A 237 -13.63 -4.98 -11.31
N GLY A 238 -12.92 -6.08 -11.03
CA GLY A 238 -12.52 -6.45 -9.68
C GLY A 238 -11.60 -5.40 -9.05
N MET A 239 -10.65 -4.87 -9.81
CA MET A 239 -9.78 -3.77 -9.36
C MET A 239 -10.58 -2.48 -9.13
N ALA A 240 -11.48 -2.12 -10.05
CA ALA A 240 -12.36 -0.97 -9.90
C ALA A 240 -13.21 -1.08 -8.63
N LYS A 241 -13.85 -2.23 -8.40
CA LYS A 241 -14.61 -2.49 -7.16
C LYS A 241 -13.75 -2.27 -5.91
N ALA A 242 -12.54 -2.84 -5.86
CA ALA A 242 -11.65 -2.69 -4.71
C ALA A 242 -11.22 -1.22 -4.50
N ALA A 243 -10.94 -0.49 -5.59
CA ALA A 243 -10.60 0.92 -5.55
C ALA A 243 -11.75 1.78 -5.04
N LEU A 244 -12.96 1.54 -5.53
CA LEU A 244 -14.18 2.22 -5.08
C LEU A 244 -14.46 1.98 -3.60
N GLU A 245 -14.25 0.75 -3.10
CA GLU A 245 -14.37 0.43 -1.66
C GLU A 245 -13.31 1.14 -0.82
N ALA A 246 -12.08 1.28 -1.33
CA ALA A 246 -10.98 1.89 -0.60
C ALA A 246 -11.05 3.43 -0.58
N VAL A 247 -11.49 4.07 -1.67
CA VAL A 247 -11.47 5.53 -1.81
C VAL A 247 -12.73 6.20 -1.25
N ASN A 248 -13.84 5.48 -1.10
CA ASN A 248 -15.08 6.05 -0.58
C ASN A 248 -14.90 6.54 0.86
N GLY A 249 -15.15 7.84 1.07
CA GLY A 249 -14.95 8.51 2.36
C GLY A 249 -13.49 8.80 2.69
N CYS A 250 -12.55 8.59 1.75
CA CYS A 250 -11.14 8.92 1.95
C CYS A 250 -10.95 10.44 1.88
N ASN A 251 -10.31 11.02 2.90
CA ASN A 251 -9.87 12.41 2.86
C ASN A 251 -8.49 12.51 2.23
N LEU A 252 -8.37 13.18 1.08
CA LEU A 252 -7.14 13.19 0.31
C LEU A 252 -5.98 13.99 0.93
N PHE A 253 -6.25 14.86 1.89
CA PHE A 253 -5.20 15.51 2.69
C PHE A 253 -4.87 14.76 3.99
N GLY A 254 -5.43 13.56 4.18
CA GLY A 254 -5.27 12.78 5.40
C GLY A 254 -5.88 13.49 6.61
N GLU A 255 -5.16 13.50 7.73
CA GLU A 255 -5.59 14.08 9.00
C GLU A 255 -5.80 15.60 8.95
N ALA A 256 -5.11 16.29 8.05
CA ALA A 256 -5.21 17.75 7.88
C ALA A 256 -6.36 18.17 6.96
N GLY A 257 -7.17 17.23 6.48
CA GLY A 257 -8.20 17.48 5.50
C GLY A 257 -9.50 18.07 6.03
N ALA A 258 -10.31 18.58 5.11
CA ALA A 258 -11.62 19.16 5.39
C ALA A 258 -12.72 18.39 4.63
N ALA A 259 -13.99 18.75 4.85
CA ALA A 259 -15.12 18.07 4.21
C ALA A 259 -15.06 18.10 2.67
N TRP A 260 -14.47 19.15 2.08
CA TRP A 260 -14.36 19.32 0.63
C TRP A 260 -13.22 18.51 0.00
N SER A 261 -12.31 17.93 0.81
CA SER A 261 -11.25 17.05 0.33
C SER A 261 -11.58 15.55 0.50
N VAL A 262 -12.83 15.25 0.84
CA VAL A 262 -13.35 13.87 0.94
C VAL A 262 -13.88 13.42 -0.41
N ILE A 263 -13.46 12.24 -0.83
CA ILE A 263 -13.90 11.60 -2.07
C ILE A 263 -15.11 10.71 -1.81
N PHE A 264 -16.10 10.80 -2.69
CA PHE A 264 -17.31 9.99 -2.62
C PHE A 264 -17.49 9.16 -3.88
N VAL A 265 -18.07 7.98 -3.68
CA VAL A 265 -18.39 7.02 -4.74
C VAL A 265 -19.91 6.89 -4.86
N ASP A 266 -20.41 6.79 -6.09
CA ASP A 266 -21.79 6.40 -6.34
C ASP A 266 -22.01 4.93 -5.91
N ILE A 267 -22.83 4.75 -4.88
CA ILE A 267 -23.19 3.43 -4.32
C ILE A 267 -23.84 2.55 -5.39
N ASP A 268 -24.63 3.13 -6.30
CA ASP A 268 -25.24 2.35 -7.37
C ASP A 268 -24.20 1.89 -8.38
N ALA A 269 -23.22 2.72 -8.71
CA ALA A 269 -22.11 2.32 -9.57
C ALA A 269 -21.27 1.22 -8.94
N HIS A 270 -20.96 1.33 -7.63
CA HIS A 270 -20.28 0.27 -6.88
C HIS A 270 -21.07 -1.05 -6.92
N ASN A 271 -22.38 -1.01 -6.67
CA ASN A 271 -23.25 -2.19 -6.71
C ASN A 271 -23.29 -2.84 -8.10
N ARG A 272 -23.38 -2.05 -9.18
CA ARG A 272 -23.33 -2.57 -10.56
C ARG A 272 -22.01 -3.28 -10.85
N ASN A 273 -20.88 -2.71 -10.42
CA ASN A 273 -19.56 -3.37 -10.55
C ASN A 273 -19.51 -4.68 -9.79
N ARG A 274 -20.02 -4.72 -8.56
CA ARG A 274 -20.11 -5.96 -7.77
C ARG A 274 -20.93 -7.04 -8.48
N THR A 275 -22.16 -6.72 -8.89
CA THR A 275 -23.05 -7.70 -9.54
C THR A 275 -22.46 -8.25 -10.84
N ILE A 276 -21.89 -7.39 -11.70
CA ILE A 276 -21.28 -7.84 -12.94
C ILE A 276 -20.02 -8.67 -12.66
N PHE A 277 -19.18 -8.27 -11.71
CA PHE A 277 -17.98 -9.03 -11.33
C PHE A 277 -18.33 -10.45 -10.86
N GLU A 278 -19.32 -10.58 -9.97
CA GLU A 278 -19.80 -11.87 -9.47
C GLU A 278 -20.39 -12.73 -10.60
N THR A 279 -20.99 -12.12 -11.61
CA THR A 279 -21.57 -12.82 -12.78
C THR A 279 -20.51 -13.33 -13.76
N ILE A 280 -19.39 -12.61 -13.90
CA ILE A 280 -18.30 -12.98 -14.82
C ILE A 280 -17.41 -14.08 -14.22
N LEU A 281 -17.34 -14.22 -12.90
CA LEU A 281 -16.70 -15.36 -12.24
C LEU A 281 -17.63 -16.60 -12.33
N PRO A 282 -17.17 -17.79 -12.78
CA PRO A 282 -15.79 -18.25 -13.01
C PRO A 282 -15.35 -18.32 -14.49
N ARG A 283 -16.06 -17.64 -15.42
CA ARG A 283 -15.78 -17.70 -16.88
C ARG A 283 -14.37 -17.25 -17.24
N GLU A 284 -13.84 -16.26 -16.52
CA GLU A 284 -12.48 -15.73 -16.74
C GLU A 284 -11.36 -16.59 -16.13
N SER A 285 -11.60 -17.26 -14.99
CA SER A 285 -10.59 -18.09 -14.29
C SER A 285 -10.10 -19.29 -15.11
N ASN A 286 -10.97 -19.88 -15.93
CA ASN A 286 -10.58 -21.00 -16.81
C ASN A 286 -9.77 -20.56 -18.04
N SER A 287 -9.66 -19.26 -18.32
CA SER A 287 -9.01 -18.76 -19.54
C SER A 287 -7.55 -18.31 -19.35
N LYS A 288 -7.06 -18.22 -18.10
CA LYS A 288 -5.75 -17.66 -17.74
C LYS A 288 -4.94 -18.57 -16.80
N VAL A 289 -5.19 -19.89 -16.83
CA VAL A 289 -4.63 -20.90 -15.91
C VAL A 289 -3.09 -20.92 -15.91
N ASP A 290 -2.43 -20.56 -17.00
CA ASP A 290 -0.95 -20.56 -17.07
C ASP A 290 -0.26 -19.33 -16.43
N VAL A 291 -1.02 -18.27 -16.10
CA VAL A 291 -0.44 -16.98 -15.67
C VAL A 291 -0.49 -16.78 -14.15
N ILE A 292 -1.41 -17.48 -13.47
CA ILE A 292 -1.60 -17.38 -12.01
C ILE A 292 -0.35 -17.89 -11.25
N GLN A 293 0.43 -18.80 -11.84
CA GLN A 293 1.61 -19.38 -11.18
C GLN A 293 2.77 -18.38 -10.94
N ARG A 294 2.86 -17.27 -11.69
CA ARG A 294 3.98 -16.29 -11.58
C ARG A 294 3.68 -15.06 -10.73
N GLN A 295 2.41 -14.74 -10.46
CA GLN A 295 2.03 -13.55 -9.67
C GLN A 295 1.77 -13.81 -8.19
N HIS A 296 1.84 -15.08 -7.74
CA HIS A 296 1.57 -15.46 -6.36
C HIS A 296 2.37 -14.65 -5.33
N SER A 297 3.62 -14.28 -5.60
CA SER A 297 4.44 -13.56 -4.60
C SER A 297 4.08 -12.07 -4.44
N LEU A 298 3.76 -11.36 -5.52
CA LEU A 298 3.38 -9.93 -5.47
C LEU A 298 1.92 -9.76 -5.04
N PHE A 299 1.04 -10.66 -5.46
CA PHE A 299 -0.35 -10.66 -5.03
C PHE A 299 -0.48 -10.97 -3.53
N TRP A 300 0.31 -11.91 -2.99
CA TRP A 300 0.35 -12.15 -1.55
C TRP A 300 0.97 -11.00 -0.76
N LEU A 301 1.98 -10.30 -1.30
CA LEU A 301 2.52 -9.09 -0.67
C LEU A 301 1.47 -7.96 -0.65
N MET A 302 0.76 -7.73 -1.76
CA MET A 302 -0.34 -6.77 -1.85
C MET A 302 -1.51 -7.13 -0.93
N MET A 303 -1.90 -8.41 -0.85
CA MET A 303 -2.96 -8.89 0.05
C MET A 303 -2.55 -8.82 1.52
N SER A 304 -1.29 -9.07 1.84
CA SER A 304 -0.79 -8.93 3.21
C SER A 304 -0.83 -7.47 3.66
N VAL A 305 -0.51 -6.52 2.78
CA VAL A 305 -0.64 -5.08 3.07
C VAL A 305 -2.12 -4.68 3.22
N LEU A 306 -3.03 -5.20 2.38
CA LEU A 306 -4.47 -4.95 2.47
C LEU A 306 -5.13 -5.55 3.72
N LEU A 307 -4.68 -6.71 4.18
CA LEU A 307 -5.18 -7.33 5.40
C LEU A 307 -4.64 -6.64 6.66
N TYR A 308 -3.45 -6.05 6.61
CA TYR A 308 -2.82 -5.41 7.77
C TYR A 308 -3.30 -3.97 8.03
N THR A 309 -3.80 -3.26 7.01
CA THR A 309 -4.38 -1.90 7.17
C THR A 309 -5.87 -1.91 7.53
N GLY A 310 -6.56 -3.05 7.39
CA GLY A 310 -7.98 -3.20 7.72
C GLY A 310 -8.29 -3.33 9.22
N ASP A 311 -7.31 -3.72 10.03
CA ASP A 311 -7.53 -4.05 11.45
C ASP A 311 -7.59 -2.80 12.35
N THR A 312 -7.02 -1.66 11.93
CA THR A 312 -7.07 -0.42 12.72
C THR A 312 -8.42 0.29 12.67
N ARG A 313 -9.36 -0.10 11.78
CA ARG A 313 -10.70 0.50 11.71
C ARG A 313 -11.73 -0.11 12.67
N LYS A 314 -11.42 -1.22 13.35
CA LYS A 314 -12.41 -1.93 14.20
C LYS A 314 -12.31 -1.68 15.71
N GLU A 315 -11.30 -0.95 16.18
CA GLU A 315 -11.15 -0.67 17.63
C GLU A 315 -11.69 0.71 18.08
N GLY A 316 -12.28 1.50 17.18
CA GLY A 316 -12.63 2.91 17.45
C GLY A 316 -14.09 3.25 17.78
N THR A 317 -15.03 2.30 17.81
CA THR A 317 -16.43 2.60 18.16
C THR A 317 -16.86 1.78 19.38
N GLY A 318 -16.38 2.20 20.54
CA GLY A 318 -16.89 1.81 21.85
C GLY A 318 -16.99 3.06 22.72
N ASN A 319 -18.22 3.41 23.09
CA ASN A 319 -18.62 4.45 24.04
C ASN A 319 -18.42 5.91 23.61
N LEU A 320 -19.49 6.49 23.05
CA LEU A 320 -20.21 7.65 23.62
C LEU A 320 -21.60 7.75 22.99
#